data_AF-A0A0D8XQH4-F1
#
_entry.id   AF-A0A0D8XQH4-F1
#
_cell.length_a   1.000
_cell.length_b   1.000
_cell.length_c   1.000
_cell.angle_alpha   90.00
_cell.angle_beta   90.00
_cell.angle_gamma   90.00
#
_symmetry.space_group_name_H-M   'P 1'
#
loop_
_entity.id
_entity.type
_entity.pdbx_description
1 polymer ?
#
loop_
_entity_poly.entity_id
_entity_poly.type
_entity_poly.pdbx_seq_one_letter_code
_entity_poly.pdbx_strand_id
1 'polypeptide(L)'
;MVFGTASFFYFFQMLNNLPRMVMYIWDNTLSLRTQHATIDVYPESSSLRLHDSRLINSPSDFERYYGVVVFSACNLSLPDNVTFHWNLYFKGISVHSEESHDCHTKLQCAKDGDYTVYLSITSDQGVVISVGSRTYEARTLWIAIIGDSFASGEGSPDVPKHNGRKALWMDDRCHRSSKSFAAIVFEKVAATVPAYLTFLACTGATIDNGILKSHENASQLSTMASIATKRGRGPDVVILTTGGNDIGFSDIINALVHDYTNYDISLMDMRCLSHPYWCGIANIIVM
;
A
#
# COMPACT_ATOMS: atom_id res chain seq x y z
N MET A 1 -62.65 -25.12 -69.40
CA MET A 1 -61.88 -25.52 -68.20
C MET A 1 -60.55 -24.77 -68.21
N VAL A 2 -60.55 -23.44 -67.97
CA VAL A 2 -59.33 -22.61 -67.90
C VAL A 2 -59.58 -21.46 -66.91
N PHE A 3 -59.57 -21.75 -65.61
CA PHE A 3 -59.65 -20.74 -64.55
C PHE A 3 -58.58 -20.92 -63.45
N GLY A 4 -57.69 -21.91 -63.60
CA GLY A 4 -56.68 -22.24 -62.56
C GLY A 4 -55.34 -21.51 -62.70
N THR A 5 -54.96 -21.06 -63.89
CA THR A 5 -53.62 -20.52 -64.14
C THR A 5 -53.50 -19.04 -63.73
N ALA A 6 -54.52 -18.23 -63.98
CA ALA A 6 -54.50 -16.80 -63.65
C ALA A 6 -54.48 -16.55 -62.13
N SER A 7 -55.23 -17.34 -61.35
CA SER A 7 -55.25 -17.25 -59.89
C SER A 7 -53.91 -17.65 -59.26
N PHE A 8 -53.22 -18.63 -59.84
CA PHE A 8 -51.89 -19.03 -59.39
C PHE A 8 -50.87 -17.91 -59.61
N PHE A 9 -50.82 -17.31 -60.80
CA PHE A 9 -49.91 -16.19 -61.06
C PHE A 9 -50.24 -14.96 -60.21
N TYR A 10 -51.52 -14.67 -59.95
CA TYR A 10 -51.92 -13.59 -59.05
C TYR A 10 -51.45 -13.82 -57.61
N PHE A 11 -51.61 -15.04 -57.07
CA PHE A 11 -51.12 -15.39 -55.74
C PHE A 11 -49.59 -15.40 -55.66
N PHE A 12 -48.93 -15.92 -56.69
CA PHE A 12 -47.47 -15.99 -56.77
C PHE A 12 -46.85 -14.59 -56.87
N GLN A 13 -47.54 -13.67 -57.55
CA GLN A 13 -47.15 -12.27 -57.63
C GLN A 13 -47.46 -11.52 -56.33
N MET A 14 -48.53 -11.86 -55.61
CA MET A 14 -48.82 -11.28 -54.29
C MET A 14 -47.79 -11.69 -53.23
N LEU A 15 -47.30 -12.94 -53.26
CA LEU A 15 -46.25 -13.44 -52.36
C LEU A 15 -44.87 -12.85 -52.68
N ASN A 16 -44.54 -12.67 -53.97
CA ASN A 16 -43.25 -12.08 -54.38
C ASN A 16 -43.21 -10.55 -54.31
N ASN A 17 -44.35 -9.86 -54.45
CA ASN A 17 -44.49 -8.42 -54.29
C ASN A 17 -45.11 -8.02 -52.95
N LEU A 18 -45.09 -8.90 -51.93
CA LEU A 18 -45.43 -8.49 -50.57
C LEU A 18 -44.48 -7.32 -50.25
N PRO A 19 -44.99 -6.07 -50.09
CA PRO A 19 -44.12 -4.95 -49.79
C PRO A 19 -43.38 -5.36 -48.53
N ARG A 20 -42.05 -5.30 -48.59
CA ARG A 20 -41.14 -5.62 -47.48
C ARG A 20 -41.73 -5.02 -46.21
N MET A 21 -42.49 -5.83 -45.48
CA MET A 21 -43.17 -5.37 -44.29
C MET A 21 -42.05 -5.35 -43.27
N VAL A 22 -41.38 -4.21 -43.17
CA VAL A 22 -40.40 -3.96 -42.14
C VAL A 22 -41.21 -3.92 -40.86
N MET A 23 -41.27 -5.08 -40.20
CA MET A 23 -41.78 -5.17 -38.85
C MET A 23 -40.80 -4.43 -37.96
N TYR A 24 -41.05 -3.14 -37.75
CA TYR A 24 -40.41 -2.40 -36.67
C TYR A 24 -40.99 -2.91 -35.36
N ILE A 25 -40.29 -3.89 -34.78
CA ILE A 25 -40.46 -4.18 -33.36
C ILE A 25 -39.78 -3.03 -32.63
N TRP A 26 -40.55 -2.00 -32.32
CA TRP A 26 -40.12 -0.96 -31.41
C TRP A 26 -40.30 -1.50 -30.01
N ASP A 27 -39.20 -1.98 -29.43
CA ASP A 27 -39.17 -2.33 -28.02
C ASP A 27 -39.26 -1.03 -27.20
N ASN A 28 -40.46 -0.78 -26.67
CA ASN A 28 -40.74 0.32 -25.75
C ASN A 28 -40.48 -0.09 -24.30
N THR A 29 -39.72 -1.16 -24.05
CA THR A 29 -39.02 -1.22 -22.79
C THR A 29 -38.16 0.03 -22.72
N LEU A 30 -38.53 0.94 -21.82
CA LEU A 30 -37.59 1.87 -21.23
C LEU A 30 -36.45 1.00 -20.70
N SER A 31 -35.48 0.67 -21.55
CA SER A 31 -34.17 0.31 -21.08
C SER A 31 -33.77 1.57 -20.32
N LEU A 32 -33.97 1.57 -19.00
CA LEU A 32 -33.24 2.45 -18.11
C LEU A 32 -31.81 2.28 -18.56
N ARG A 33 -31.32 3.25 -19.33
CA ARG A 33 -30.04 3.16 -20.00
C ARG A 33 -29.04 3.13 -18.85
N THR A 34 -28.61 1.94 -18.47
CA THR A 34 -27.70 1.73 -17.36
C THR A 34 -26.48 2.54 -17.69
N GLN A 35 -26.27 3.62 -16.92
CA GLN A 35 -25.13 4.48 -17.15
C GLN A 35 -23.87 3.70 -16.79
N HIS A 36 -22.78 3.94 -17.51
CA HIS A 36 -21.51 3.33 -17.18
C HIS A 36 -20.79 4.24 -16.17
N ALA A 37 -20.64 3.78 -14.94
CA ALA A 37 -19.89 4.48 -13.91
C ALA A 37 -18.38 4.39 -14.19
N THR A 38 -17.70 5.53 -14.17
CA THR A 38 -16.24 5.58 -14.10
C THR A 38 -15.82 5.44 -12.64
N ILE A 39 -14.87 4.53 -12.37
CA ILE A 39 -14.32 4.31 -11.04
C ILE A 39 -12.89 4.86 -11.03
N ASP A 40 -12.67 5.88 -10.19
CA ASP A 40 -11.35 6.41 -9.89
C ASP A 40 -10.69 5.57 -8.78
N VAL A 41 -9.37 5.43 -8.86
CA VAL A 41 -8.58 4.54 -8.00
C VAL A 41 -7.47 5.34 -7.34
N TYR A 42 -7.45 5.35 -6.01
CA TYR A 42 -6.46 6.07 -5.21
C TYR A 42 -5.81 5.12 -4.20
N PRO A 43 -4.63 4.54 -4.52
CA PRO A 43 -3.88 3.70 -3.58
C PRO A 43 -3.35 4.52 -2.40
N GLU A 44 -3.54 4.03 -1.17
CA GLU A 44 -3.04 4.72 0.01
C GLU A 44 -1.61 4.26 0.35
N SER A 45 -0.66 5.21 0.38
CA SER A 45 0.76 4.97 0.70
C SER A 45 1.09 5.24 2.18
N SER A 46 2.22 4.71 2.65
CA SER A 46 2.72 5.02 3.99
C SER A 46 2.99 6.52 4.17
N SER A 47 2.74 7.02 5.37
CA SER A 47 2.89 8.42 5.77
C SER A 47 3.81 8.51 6.98
N LEU A 48 4.73 9.48 6.95
CA LEU A 48 5.64 9.80 8.06
C LEU A 48 5.14 10.98 8.91
N ARG A 49 3.90 11.43 8.72
CA ARG A 49 3.32 12.56 9.47
C ARG A 49 3.28 12.25 10.97
N LEU A 50 3.73 13.21 11.76
CA LEU A 50 3.67 13.15 13.22
C LEU A 50 2.20 12.98 13.68
N HIS A 51 1.95 12.02 14.57
CA HIS A 51 0.61 11.64 15.09
C HIS A 51 -0.36 10.98 14.10
N ASP A 52 -0.04 10.92 12.80
CA ASP A 52 -0.85 10.27 11.76
C ASP A 52 0.04 9.46 10.80
N SER A 53 0.98 8.73 11.40
CA SER A 53 1.91 7.90 10.65
C SER A 53 1.24 6.59 10.25
N ARG A 54 1.32 6.25 8.97
CA ARG A 54 0.81 4.98 8.41
C ARG A 54 1.99 4.07 8.10
N LEU A 55 2.52 3.39 9.11
CA LEU A 55 3.67 2.49 8.99
C LEU A 55 3.24 1.05 9.14
N ILE A 56 3.92 0.14 8.45
CA ILE A 56 3.74 -1.31 8.57
C ILE A 56 4.83 -1.88 9.48
N ASN A 57 4.79 -1.53 10.77
CA ASN A 57 5.79 -1.90 11.77
C ASN A 57 5.45 -3.19 12.53
N SER A 58 4.30 -3.79 12.25
CA SER A 58 3.86 -5.03 12.84
C SER A 58 2.95 -5.82 11.88
N PRO A 59 2.71 -7.12 12.13
CA PRO A 59 1.72 -7.90 11.42
C PRO A 59 0.30 -7.29 11.44
N SER A 60 -0.08 -6.66 12.55
CA SER A 60 -1.37 -5.95 12.68
C SER A 60 -1.42 -4.66 11.86
N ASP A 61 -0.30 -3.92 11.80
CA ASP A 61 -0.23 -2.72 10.95
C ASP A 61 -0.31 -3.08 9.48
N PHE A 62 0.32 -4.20 9.08
CA PHE A 62 0.20 -4.73 7.73
C PHE A 62 -1.26 -4.99 7.36
N GLU A 63 -2.00 -5.69 8.21
CA GLU A 63 -3.43 -5.95 7.99
C GLU A 63 -4.25 -4.66 7.92
N ARG A 64 -3.85 -3.62 8.65
CA ARG A 64 -4.58 -2.35 8.69
C ARG A 64 -4.28 -1.41 7.51
N TYR A 65 -3.03 -1.33 7.06
CA TYR A 65 -2.58 -0.27 6.16
C TYR A 65 -2.10 -0.76 4.79
N TYR A 66 -1.63 -2.01 4.69
CA TYR A 66 -1.05 -2.51 3.45
C TYR A 66 -2.14 -2.83 2.42
N GLY A 67 -1.93 -2.35 1.19
CA GLY A 67 -2.81 -2.60 0.06
C GLY A 67 -4.15 -1.89 0.14
N VAL A 68 -4.35 -0.93 1.04
CA VAL A 68 -5.60 -0.17 1.11
C VAL A 68 -5.70 0.75 -0.11
N VAL A 69 -6.80 0.63 -0.84
CA VAL A 69 -7.10 1.41 -2.04
C VAL A 69 -8.48 2.03 -1.89
N VAL A 70 -8.58 3.34 -2.13
CA VAL A 70 -9.85 4.04 -2.20
C VAL A 70 -10.38 3.96 -3.62
N PHE A 71 -11.57 3.39 -3.80
CA PHE A 71 -12.30 3.39 -5.05
C PHE A 71 -13.41 4.42 -4.96
N SER A 72 -13.54 5.28 -5.97
CA SER A 72 -14.52 6.38 -5.97
C SER A 72 -15.30 6.45 -7.28
N ALA A 73 -16.61 6.60 -7.15
CA ALA A 73 -17.54 6.88 -8.23
C ALA A 73 -18.27 8.23 -7.99
N CYS A 74 -17.65 9.15 -7.25
CA CYS A 74 -18.27 10.42 -6.86
C CYS A 74 -18.42 11.43 -8.02
N ASN A 75 -17.87 11.15 -9.20
CA ASN A 75 -18.01 12.00 -10.39
C ASN A 75 -19.37 11.84 -11.10
N LEU A 76 -20.24 10.95 -10.63
CA LEU A 76 -21.56 10.71 -11.22
C LEU A 76 -22.62 11.59 -10.57
N SER A 77 -23.45 12.23 -11.40
CA SER A 77 -24.68 12.88 -10.95
C SER A 77 -25.77 11.82 -10.78
N LEU A 78 -26.06 11.48 -9.53
CA LEU A 78 -27.00 10.42 -9.15
C LEU A 78 -28.25 11.01 -8.48
N PRO A 79 -29.39 10.29 -8.52
CA PRO A 79 -30.56 10.62 -7.71
C PRO A 79 -30.25 10.58 -6.20
N ASP A 80 -31.10 11.21 -5.41
CA ASP A 80 -31.03 11.10 -3.95
C ASP A 80 -31.30 9.66 -3.50
N ASN A 81 -30.63 9.23 -2.43
CA ASN A 81 -30.82 7.94 -1.76
C ASN A 81 -30.53 6.72 -2.66
N VAL A 82 -29.27 6.60 -3.08
CA VAL A 82 -28.74 5.44 -3.81
C VAL A 82 -27.89 4.56 -2.91
N THR A 83 -27.78 3.28 -3.27
CA THR A 83 -26.88 2.33 -2.62
C THR A 83 -25.82 1.86 -3.61
N PHE A 84 -24.55 1.91 -3.19
CA PHE A 84 -23.40 1.45 -3.95
C PHE A 84 -23.03 0.04 -3.50
N HIS A 85 -22.97 -0.89 -4.45
CA HIS A 85 -22.57 -2.27 -4.22
C HIS A 85 -21.21 -2.50 -4.87
N TRP A 86 -20.19 -2.67 -4.05
CA TRP A 86 -18.80 -2.85 -4.46
C TRP A 86 -18.42 -4.31 -4.35
N ASN A 87 -17.95 -4.91 -5.45
CA ASN A 87 -17.45 -6.28 -5.48
C ASN A 87 -16.01 -6.30 -5.98
N LEU A 88 -15.09 -6.78 -5.15
CA LEU A 88 -13.68 -6.91 -5.47
C LEU A 88 -13.35 -8.34 -5.86
N TYR A 89 -12.71 -8.51 -7.02
CA TYR A 89 -12.22 -9.78 -7.50
C TYR A 89 -10.70 -9.77 -7.61
N PHE A 90 -10.07 -10.85 -7.18
CA PHE A 90 -8.64 -11.11 -7.39
C PHE A 90 -8.49 -12.40 -8.18
N LYS A 91 -7.84 -12.35 -9.35
CA LYS A 91 -7.70 -13.50 -10.26
C LYS A 91 -9.04 -14.19 -10.58
N GLY A 92 -10.11 -13.40 -10.72
CA GLY A 92 -11.47 -13.89 -11.03
C GLY A 92 -12.24 -14.47 -9.85
N ILE A 93 -11.69 -14.48 -8.64
CA ILE A 93 -12.36 -14.94 -7.42
C ILE A 93 -12.83 -13.72 -6.64
N SER A 94 -14.11 -13.68 -6.23
CA SER A 94 -14.61 -12.63 -5.34
C SER A 94 -13.93 -12.74 -3.98
N VAL A 95 -13.23 -11.67 -3.58
CA VAL A 95 -12.49 -11.60 -2.32
C VAL A 95 -13.17 -10.67 -1.31
N HIS A 96 -14.01 -9.75 -1.78
CA HIS A 96 -14.73 -8.82 -0.91
C HIS A 96 -16.01 -8.33 -1.60
N SER A 97 -17.06 -8.12 -0.82
CA SER A 97 -18.29 -7.48 -1.25
C SER A 97 -18.78 -6.57 -0.13
N GLU A 98 -19.11 -5.33 -0.47
CA GLU A 98 -19.59 -4.33 0.48
C GLU A 98 -20.72 -3.49 -0.13
N GLU A 99 -21.68 -3.14 0.71
CA GLU A 99 -22.70 -2.15 0.39
C GLU A 99 -22.41 -0.85 1.15
N SER A 100 -22.50 0.29 0.47
CA SER A 100 -22.25 1.60 1.05
C SER A 100 -23.25 2.64 0.54
N HIS A 101 -23.52 3.66 1.35
CA HIS A 101 -24.25 4.86 0.92
C HIS A 101 -23.32 5.97 0.43
N ASP A 102 -22.01 5.83 0.67
CA ASP A 102 -21.01 6.75 0.17
C ASP A 102 -20.60 6.37 -1.26
N CYS A 103 -20.35 7.38 -2.08
CA CYS A 103 -19.88 7.20 -3.46
C CYS A 103 -18.44 6.67 -3.56
N HIS A 104 -17.80 6.35 -2.44
CA HIS A 104 -16.47 5.77 -2.36
C HIS A 104 -16.40 4.67 -1.29
N THR A 105 -15.43 3.77 -1.42
CA THR A 105 -15.12 2.72 -0.43
C THR A 105 -13.61 2.53 -0.30
N LYS A 106 -13.17 1.96 0.82
CA LYS A 106 -11.79 1.51 1.07
C LYS A 106 -11.75 -0.01 1.02
N LEU A 107 -11.05 -0.55 0.03
CA LEU A 107 -10.91 -1.99 -0.15
C LEU A 107 -9.43 -2.39 -0.06
N GLN A 108 -9.18 -3.61 0.42
CA GLN A 108 -7.83 -4.10 0.65
C GLN A 108 -7.34 -5.03 -0.47
N CYS A 109 -6.34 -4.57 -1.21
CA CYS A 109 -5.61 -5.28 -2.26
C CYS A 109 -4.25 -5.76 -1.74
N ALA A 110 -4.26 -6.69 -0.77
CA ALA A 110 -3.05 -7.08 -0.02
C ALA A 110 -2.06 -7.99 -0.78
N LYS A 111 -2.45 -8.57 -1.92
CA LYS A 111 -1.57 -9.43 -2.73
C LYS A 111 -1.17 -8.70 -3.99
N ASP A 112 -0.03 -9.04 -4.55
CA ASP A 112 0.37 -8.46 -5.82
C ASP A 112 -0.40 -9.08 -7.00
N GLY A 113 -0.78 -8.25 -7.96
CA GLY A 113 -1.45 -8.65 -9.19
C GLY A 113 -2.72 -7.86 -9.48
N ASP A 114 -3.51 -8.34 -10.44
CA ASP A 114 -4.68 -7.62 -10.93
C ASP A 114 -5.90 -7.85 -10.06
N TYR A 115 -6.47 -6.73 -9.61
CA TYR A 115 -7.76 -6.67 -8.96
C TYR A 115 -8.76 -6.02 -9.90
N THR A 116 -9.95 -6.61 -10.00
CA THR A 116 -11.06 -5.99 -10.72
C THR A 116 -12.15 -5.65 -9.72
N VAL A 117 -12.45 -4.36 -9.60
CA VAL A 117 -13.61 -3.88 -8.86
C VAL A 117 -14.79 -3.76 -9.81
N TYR A 118 -15.93 -4.29 -9.39
CA TYR A 118 -17.22 -4.07 -10.02
C TYR A 118 -18.07 -3.22 -9.09
N LEU A 119 -18.75 -2.24 -9.68
CA LEU A 119 -19.69 -1.38 -9.01
C LEU A 119 -21.06 -1.59 -9.64
N SER A 120 -22.08 -1.77 -8.82
CA SER A 120 -23.47 -1.58 -9.22
C SER A 120 -24.15 -0.60 -8.27
N ILE A 121 -24.83 0.39 -8.83
CA ILE A 121 -25.55 1.41 -8.07
C ILE A 121 -27.04 1.13 -8.23
N THR A 122 -27.73 0.97 -7.11
CA THR A 122 -29.18 0.74 -7.06
C THR A 122 -29.90 1.97 -6.54
N SER A 123 -31.05 2.29 -7.15
CA SER A 123 -31.97 3.26 -6.57
C SER A 123 -32.65 2.73 -5.32
N ASP A 124 -33.36 3.61 -4.61
CA ASP A 124 -34.27 3.31 -3.50
C ASP A 124 -35.33 2.22 -3.84
N GLN A 125 -35.72 2.10 -5.10
CA GLN A 125 -36.63 1.07 -5.60
C GLN A 125 -35.95 -0.28 -5.92
N GLY A 126 -34.64 -0.41 -5.64
CA GLY A 126 -33.87 -1.63 -5.91
C GLY A 126 -33.51 -1.85 -7.38
N VAL A 127 -33.69 -0.83 -8.23
CA VAL A 127 -33.36 -0.91 -9.65
C VAL A 127 -31.92 -0.50 -9.87
N VAL A 128 -31.16 -1.31 -10.61
CA VAL A 128 -29.77 -0.96 -10.98
C VAL A 128 -29.81 0.18 -12.01
N ILE A 129 -29.30 1.34 -11.62
CA ILE A 129 -29.28 2.56 -12.45
C ILE A 129 -27.94 2.79 -13.12
N SER A 130 -26.86 2.25 -12.57
CA SER A 130 -25.52 2.41 -13.10
C SER A 130 -24.63 1.23 -12.72
N VAL A 131 -23.71 0.88 -13.61
CA VAL A 131 -22.71 -0.18 -13.39
C VAL A 131 -21.36 0.28 -13.86
N GLY A 132 -20.29 -0.17 -13.21
CA GLY A 132 -18.92 0.14 -13.58
C GLY A 132 -18.00 -1.03 -13.30
N SER A 133 -16.88 -1.06 -14.00
CA SER A 133 -15.79 -1.98 -13.69
C SER A 133 -14.47 -1.29 -13.90
N ARG A 134 -13.50 -1.59 -13.05
CA ARG A 134 -12.13 -1.08 -13.16
C ARG A 134 -11.14 -2.13 -12.72
N THR A 135 -10.12 -2.35 -13.53
CA THR A 135 -8.96 -3.15 -13.15
C THR A 135 -7.87 -2.25 -12.59
N TYR A 136 -7.29 -2.66 -11.47
CA TYR A 136 -6.17 -2.04 -10.78
C TYR A 136 -5.08 -3.09 -10.59
N GLU A 137 -3.89 -2.81 -11.10
CA GLU A 137 -2.72 -3.64 -10.89
C GLU A 137 -2.06 -3.25 -9.56
N ALA A 138 -2.21 -4.10 -8.54
CA ALA A 138 -1.58 -3.93 -7.25
C ALA A 138 -0.09 -4.31 -7.36
N ARG A 139 0.74 -3.33 -7.72
CA ARG A 139 2.21 -3.41 -7.65
C ARG A 139 2.73 -2.25 -6.82
N THR A 140 3.05 -2.54 -5.57
CA THR A 140 3.47 -1.51 -4.62
C THR A 140 4.89 -1.79 -4.14
N LEU A 141 5.62 -0.71 -3.90
CA LEU A 141 6.98 -0.79 -3.38
C LEU A 141 6.92 -0.94 -1.85
N TRP A 142 7.67 -1.88 -1.30
CA TRP A 142 7.88 -1.99 0.15
C TRP A 142 9.33 -1.69 0.49
N ILE A 143 9.53 -0.63 1.27
CA ILE A 143 10.85 -0.26 1.80
C ILE A 143 10.88 -0.63 3.29
N ALA A 144 11.95 -1.29 3.72
CA ALA A 144 12.23 -1.55 5.12
C ALA A 144 13.46 -0.76 5.58
N ILE A 145 13.33 0.00 6.66
CA ILE A 145 14.42 0.69 7.34
C ILE A 145 14.69 -0.04 8.65
N ILE A 146 15.85 -0.67 8.74
CA ILE A 146 16.36 -1.32 9.94
C ILE A 146 17.71 -0.71 10.32
N GLY A 147 18.13 -0.88 11.57
CA GLY A 147 19.43 -0.43 12.01
C GLY A 147 19.43 0.26 13.37
N ASP A 148 20.42 1.12 13.54
CA ASP A 148 20.75 1.83 14.77
C ASP A 148 20.28 3.30 14.76
N SER A 149 20.94 4.12 15.57
CA SER A 149 20.68 5.56 15.74
C SER A 149 20.84 6.37 14.44
N PHE A 150 21.72 5.93 13.52
CA PHE A 150 21.95 6.63 12.26
C PHE A 150 20.72 6.53 11.33
N ALA A 151 20.12 5.34 11.21
CA ALA A 151 18.89 5.14 10.44
C ALA A 151 17.64 5.69 11.15
N SER A 152 17.59 5.63 12.49
CA SER A 152 16.44 6.15 13.25
C SER A 152 16.35 7.68 13.17
N GLY A 153 17.49 8.37 13.06
CA GLY A 153 17.56 9.83 13.00
C GLY A 153 17.83 10.47 14.35
N GLU A 154 18.53 9.76 15.24
CA GLU A 154 18.99 10.30 16.52
C GLU A 154 19.65 11.68 16.35
N GLY A 155 19.36 12.60 17.28
CA GLY A 155 19.77 14.00 17.19
C GLY A 155 18.95 14.87 16.23
N SER A 156 18.04 14.30 15.42
CA SER A 156 17.21 15.03 14.43
C SER A 156 15.71 14.84 14.65
N PRO A 157 15.13 15.28 15.79
CA PRO A 157 13.70 15.10 16.07
C PRO A 157 12.78 15.86 15.10
N ASP A 158 11.55 15.36 14.96
CA ASP A 158 10.49 15.98 14.17
C ASP A 158 10.19 17.41 14.66
N VAL A 159 10.19 17.59 15.99
CA VAL A 159 10.18 18.91 16.62
C VAL A 159 11.38 19.04 17.56
N PRO A 160 12.32 19.97 17.30
CA PRO A 160 13.46 20.21 18.18
C PRO A 160 13.04 20.62 19.59
N LYS A 161 13.85 20.23 20.57
CA LYS A 161 13.74 20.71 21.94
C LYS A 161 13.90 22.24 21.97
N HIS A 162 12.94 22.96 22.50
CA HIS A 162 13.01 24.43 22.60
C HIS A 162 12.28 24.94 23.84
N ASN A 163 12.86 25.93 24.54
CA ASN A 163 12.29 26.60 25.72
C ASN A 163 11.69 25.63 26.76
N GLY A 164 12.44 24.59 27.14
CA GLY A 164 12.02 23.61 28.15
C GLY A 164 11.02 22.55 27.66
N ARG A 165 10.47 22.67 26.44
CA ARG A 165 9.68 21.60 25.81
C ARG A 165 10.61 20.49 25.33
N LYS A 166 10.23 19.24 25.60
CA LYS A 166 10.95 18.05 25.09
C LYS A 166 10.91 18.02 23.56
N ALA A 167 11.91 17.38 22.97
CA ALA A 167 11.88 17.04 21.56
C ALA A 167 10.69 16.11 21.27
N LEU A 168 10.12 16.19 20.07
CA LEU A 168 9.10 15.25 19.62
C LEU A 168 9.66 14.37 18.50
N TRP A 169 9.42 13.09 18.66
CA TRP A 169 9.81 12.03 17.74
C TRP A 169 8.56 11.34 17.22
N MET A 170 8.65 10.70 16.06
CA MET A 170 7.63 9.73 15.64
C MET A 170 7.54 8.56 16.61
N ASP A 171 8.69 8.09 17.09
CA ASP A 171 8.81 7.07 18.13
C ASP A 171 9.85 7.54 19.15
N ASP A 172 9.38 7.87 20.36
CA ASP A 172 10.22 8.38 21.45
C ASP A 172 11.14 7.31 22.04
N ARG A 173 10.80 6.01 21.94
CA ARG A 173 11.61 4.92 22.49
C ARG A 173 12.85 4.66 21.63
N CYS A 174 12.66 4.66 20.31
CA CYS A 174 13.70 4.35 19.34
C CYS A 174 14.31 5.59 18.70
N HIS A 175 13.86 6.79 19.10
CA HIS A 175 14.19 8.07 18.50
C HIS A 175 14.10 8.02 16.96
N ARG A 176 12.95 7.55 16.47
CA ARG A 176 12.65 7.56 15.04
C ARG A 176 12.11 8.92 14.65
N SER A 177 12.63 9.49 13.58
CA SER A 177 12.14 10.76 13.04
C SER A 177 11.89 10.69 11.54
N SER A 178 10.87 11.42 11.07
CA SER A 178 10.64 11.66 9.63
C SER A 178 11.81 12.41 8.98
N LYS A 179 12.67 13.06 9.78
CA LYS A 179 13.87 13.77 9.32
C LYS A 179 15.12 12.90 9.25
N SER A 180 15.04 11.61 9.56
CA SER A 180 16.18 10.71 9.36
C SER A 180 16.51 10.61 7.88
N PHE A 181 17.78 10.35 7.53
CA PHE A 181 18.16 10.23 6.12
C PHE A 181 17.35 9.13 5.41
N ALA A 182 17.10 8.01 6.09
CA ALA A 182 16.38 6.88 5.56
C ALA A 182 14.89 7.20 5.37
N ALA A 183 14.29 7.94 6.29
CA ALA A 183 12.91 8.43 6.17
C ALA A 183 12.76 9.42 5.00
N ILE A 184 13.71 10.36 4.84
CA ILE A 184 13.75 11.30 3.71
C ILE A 184 13.88 10.57 2.36
N VAL A 185 14.69 9.51 2.30
CA VAL A 185 14.79 8.66 1.10
C VAL A 185 13.44 8.03 0.79
N PHE A 186 12.75 7.47 1.78
CA PHE A 186 11.41 6.92 1.58
C PHE A 186 10.42 7.99 1.09
N GLU A 187 10.37 9.19 1.69
CA GLU A 187 9.45 10.25 1.26
C GLU A 187 9.64 10.63 -0.21
N LYS A 188 10.90 10.72 -0.65
CA LYS A 188 11.21 11.02 -2.06
C LYS A 188 10.74 9.93 -3.01
N VAL A 189 10.82 8.66 -2.60
CA VAL A 189 10.30 7.55 -3.40
C VAL A 189 8.78 7.53 -3.40
N ALA A 190 8.15 7.68 -2.24
CA ALA A 190 6.69 7.68 -2.07
C ALA A 190 6.00 8.85 -2.79
N ALA A 191 6.71 9.94 -3.09
CA ALA A 191 6.22 11.05 -3.91
C ALA A 191 6.04 10.69 -5.40
N THR A 192 6.65 9.58 -5.86
CA THR A 192 6.65 9.18 -7.28
C THR A 192 5.85 7.92 -7.55
N VAL A 193 5.83 6.99 -6.59
CA VAL A 193 5.15 5.69 -6.72
C VAL A 193 4.48 5.31 -5.41
N PRO A 194 3.35 4.58 -5.43
CA PRO A 194 2.76 4.05 -4.22
C PRO A 194 3.74 3.16 -3.46
N ALA A 195 4.03 3.53 -2.20
CA ALA A 195 5.05 2.87 -1.40
C ALA A 195 4.61 2.68 0.05
N TYR A 196 5.04 1.57 0.63
CA TYR A 196 4.82 1.19 2.02
C TYR A 196 6.14 1.15 2.78
N LEU A 197 6.09 1.59 4.04
CA LEU A 197 7.27 1.71 4.89
C LEU A 197 7.14 0.86 6.15
N THR A 198 8.11 -0.01 6.35
CA THR A 198 8.45 -0.60 7.65
C THR A 198 9.64 0.18 8.21
N PHE A 199 9.47 0.90 9.31
CA PHE A 199 10.52 1.69 9.95
C PHE A 199 10.80 1.16 11.35
N LEU A 200 11.82 0.30 11.45
CA LEU A 200 12.16 -0.46 12.66
C LEU A 200 13.51 -0.07 13.27
N ALA A 201 14.34 0.73 12.59
CA ALA A 201 15.61 1.21 13.13
C ALA A 201 15.44 1.81 14.53
N CYS A 202 16.37 1.55 15.43
CA CYS A 202 16.26 1.91 16.83
C CYS A 202 17.60 2.35 17.39
N THR A 203 17.62 3.51 18.04
CA THR A 203 18.81 4.00 18.74
C THR A 203 19.36 2.95 19.72
N GLY A 204 20.69 2.83 19.78
CA GLY A 204 21.39 1.83 20.62
C GLY A 204 21.36 0.38 20.12
N ALA A 205 20.71 0.06 19.00
CA ALA A 205 20.71 -1.30 18.45
C ALA A 205 22.12 -1.72 18.00
N THR A 206 22.53 -2.93 18.39
CA THR A 206 23.69 -3.65 17.84
C THR A 206 23.22 -4.73 16.86
N ILE A 207 24.15 -5.39 16.18
CA ILE A 207 23.85 -6.53 15.30
C ILE A 207 23.17 -7.64 16.11
N ASP A 208 23.79 -8.05 17.21
CA ASP A 208 23.26 -9.12 18.05
C ASP A 208 21.99 -8.70 18.79
N ASN A 209 21.96 -7.47 19.33
CA ASN A 209 20.87 -6.95 20.16
C ASN A 209 20.12 -5.83 19.45
N GLY A 210 18.91 -6.13 19.01
CA GLY A 210 18.02 -5.24 18.28
C GLY A 210 17.79 -5.74 16.86
N ILE A 211 18.86 -5.93 16.08
CA ILE A 211 18.74 -6.32 14.66
C ILE A 211 18.42 -7.81 14.53
N LEU A 212 19.31 -8.70 14.99
CA LEU A 212 19.14 -10.16 14.85
C LEU A 212 18.30 -10.75 15.98
N LYS A 213 18.64 -10.45 17.24
CA LYS A 213 17.94 -10.92 18.43
C LYS A 213 17.38 -9.73 19.20
N SER A 214 16.49 -9.99 20.13
CA SER A 214 16.00 -8.98 21.08
C SER A 214 15.60 -9.68 22.36
N HIS A 215 16.00 -9.11 23.50
CA HIS A 215 15.87 -9.75 24.81
C HIS A 215 14.43 -9.70 25.37
N GLU A 216 13.62 -8.73 24.93
CA GLU A 216 12.26 -8.52 25.46
C GLU A 216 11.17 -8.40 24.39
N ASN A 217 11.54 -8.16 23.12
CA ASN A 217 10.60 -7.95 22.03
C ASN A 217 11.01 -8.76 20.80
N ALA A 218 10.22 -8.72 19.73
CA ALA A 218 10.69 -9.18 18.42
C ALA A 218 11.92 -8.35 17.98
N SER A 219 12.88 -8.98 17.31
CA SER A 219 13.98 -8.26 16.67
C SER A 219 13.47 -7.53 15.43
N GLN A 220 14.24 -6.56 14.94
CA GLN A 220 13.89 -5.85 13.71
C GLN A 220 13.79 -6.84 12.53
N LEU A 221 14.71 -7.81 12.45
CA LEU A 221 14.69 -8.83 11.41
C LEU A 221 13.50 -9.78 11.53
N SER A 222 13.16 -10.26 12.74
CA SER A 222 12.03 -11.18 12.90
C SER A 222 10.69 -10.49 12.62
N THR A 223 10.56 -9.21 12.97
CA THR A 223 9.39 -8.39 12.66
C THR A 223 9.25 -8.22 11.14
N MET A 224 10.31 -7.83 10.46
CA MET A 224 10.33 -7.73 9.00
C MET A 224 10.02 -9.07 8.31
N ALA A 225 10.57 -10.18 8.81
CA ALA A 225 10.30 -11.52 8.27
C ALA A 225 8.82 -11.93 8.45
N SER A 226 8.19 -11.55 9.56
CA SER A 226 6.77 -11.82 9.79
C SER A 226 5.87 -11.07 8.79
N ILE A 227 6.22 -9.81 8.47
CA ILE A 227 5.53 -9.00 7.46
C ILE A 227 5.76 -9.58 6.06
N ALA A 228 7.01 -9.98 5.75
CA ALA A 228 7.35 -10.61 4.47
C ALA A 228 6.55 -11.91 4.25
N THR A 229 6.36 -12.69 5.31
CA THR A 229 5.54 -13.91 5.27
C THR A 229 4.09 -13.60 4.91
N LYS A 230 3.51 -12.54 5.49
CA LYS A 230 2.14 -12.10 5.18
C LYS A 230 2.00 -11.57 3.75
N ARG A 231 2.97 -10.78 3.30
CA ARG A 231 3.03 -10.26 1.91
C ARG A 231 3.25 -11.38 0.89
N GLY A 232 3.92 -12.46 1.28
CA GLY A 232 4.35 -13.55 0.41
C GLY A 232 5.67 -13.27 -0.33
N ARG A 233 6.32 -12.14 -0.04
CA ARG A 233 7.65 -11.77 -0.55
C ARG A 233 8.34 -10.77 0.39
N GLY A 234 9.67 -10.71 0.32
CA GLY A 234 10.48 -9.75 1.08
C GLY A 234 10.25 -8.29 0.67
N PRO A 235 10.84 -7.33 1.42
CA PRO A 235 10.89 -5.93 1.01
C PRO A 235 11.61 -5.79 -0.33
N ASP A 236 11.21 -4.76 -1.08
CA ASP A 236 11.86 -4.39 -2.34
C ASP A 236 13.18 -3.67 -2.10
N VAL A 237 13.29 -2.94 -0.99
CA VAL A 237 14.51 -2.24 -0.59
C VAL A 237 14.70 -2.39 0.92
N VAL A 238 15.92 -2.71 1.33
CA VAL A 238 16.33 -2.64 2.74
C VAL A 238 17.39 -1.57 2.91
N ILE A 239 17.09 -0.56 3.74
CA ILE A 239 18.05 0.43 4.20
C ILE A 239 18.52 -0.04 5.59
N LEU A 240 19.81 -0.35 5.71
CA LEU A 240 20.42 -0.81 6.94
C LEU A 240 21.59 0.09 7.34
N THR A 241 21.61 0.51 8.61
CA THR A 241 22.80 1.05 9.29
C THR A 241 23.12 0.22 10.53
N THR A 242 24.37 -0.18 10.69
CA THR A 242 24.82 -0.93 11.86
C THR A 242 26.34 -0.84 12.02
N GLY A 243 26.86 -1.33 13.14
CA GLY A 243 28.28 -1.40 13.44
C GLY A 243 28.77 -0.34 14.42
N GLY A 244 28.13 0.83 14.51
CA GLY A 244 28.56 1.91 15.40
C GLY A 244 28.47 1.53 16.88
N ASN A 245 27.37 0.89 17.28
CA ASN A 245 27.20 0.41 18.65
C ASN A 245 28.01 -0.86 18.92
N ASP A 246 28.23 -1.69 17.90
CA ASP A 246 29.01 -2.94 18.01
C ASP A 246 30.49 -2.68 18.32
N ILE A 247 31.07 -1.62 17.75
CA ILE A 247 32.46 -1.21 18.04
C ILE A 247 32.59 -0.34 19.30
N GLY A 248 31.48 -0.03 19.98
CA GLY A 248 31.48 0.88 21.14
C GLY A 248 31.85 2.32 20.78
N PHE A 249 31.42 2.82 19.60
CA PHE A 249 31.82 4.16 19.13
C PHE A 249 31.53 5.28 20.14
N SER A 250 30.39 5.21 20.82
CA SER A 250 30.03 6.16 21.88
C SER A 250 31.01 6.13 23.06
N ASP A 251 31.48 4.94 23.45
CA ASP A 251 32.44 4.78 24.55
C ASP A 251 33.82 5.35 24.18
N ILE A 252 34.21 5.19 22.92
CA ILE A 252 35.43 5.78 22.35
C ILE A 252 35.38 7.31 22.44
N ILE A 253 34.29 7.92 21.96
CA ILE A 253 34.12 9.38 22.03
C ILE A 253 34.07 9.85 23.49
N ASN A 254 33.34 9.15 24.36
CA ASN A 254 33.22 9.50 25.76
C ASN A 254 34.58 9.52 26.47
N ALA A 255 35.43 8.53 26.18
CA ALA A 255 36.77 8.48 26.74
C ALA A 255 37.69 9.58 26.19
N LEU A 256 37.62 9.90 24.90
CA LEU A 256 38.39 11.02 24.33
C LEU A 256 38.00 12.38 24.92
N VAL A 257 36.74 12.54 25.32
CA VAL A 257 36.24 13.78 25.94
C VAL A 257 36.64 13.88 27.41
N HIS A 258 36.65 12.76 28.14
CA HIS A 258 36.81 12.77 29.60
C HIS A 258 38.17 12.31 30.13
N ASP A 259 38.95 11.49 29.40
CA ASP A 259 40.16 10.86 29.95
C ASP A 259 41.25 10.63 28.89
N TYR A 260 41.92 11.72 28.48
CA TYR A 260 43.02 11.67 27.51
C TYR A 260 44.27 10.90 27.99
N THR A 261 44.37 10.54 29.28
CA THR A 261 45.60 9.98 29.88
C THR A 261 45.57 8.48 30.16
N ASN A 262 44.40 7.82 30.15
CA ASN A 262 44.26 6.40 30.52
C ASN A 262 43.37 5.60 29.57
N TYR A 263 43.18 6.03 28.32
CA TYR A 263 42.38 5.23 27.39
C TYR A 263 43.16 4.01 26.89
N ASP A 264 42.81 2.84 27.42
CA ASP A 264 43.32 1.56 26.94
C ASP A 264 42.53 1.12 25.70
N ILE A 265 43.20 1.20 24.55
CA ILE A 265 42.68 0.77 23.24
C ILE A 265 42.33 -0.73 23.25
N SER A 266 42.83 -1.51 24.22
CA SER A 266 42.49 -2.93 24.38
C SER A 266 41.02 -3.20 24.74
N LEU A 267 40.28 -2.19 25.22
CA LEU A 267 38.84 -2.27 25.52
C LEU A 267 37.95 -2.02 24.30
N MET A 268 38.50 -1.50 23.19
CA MET A 268 37.80 -1.55 21.91
C MET A 268 37.65 -3.01 21.51
N ASP A 269 36.42 -3.49 21.40
CA ASP A 269 36.16 -4.83 20.89
C ASP A 269 36.45 -4.89 19.37
N MET A 270 37.73 -5.02 19.07
CA MET A 270 38.25 -5.22 17.72
C MET A 270 38.07 -6.67 17.25
N ARG A 271 37.28 -7.53 17.92
CA ARG A 271 37.00 -8.89 17.40
C ARG A 271 36.29 -8.85 16.04
N CYS A 272 35.66 -7.73 15.69
CA CYS A 272 35.17 -7.49 14.34
C CYS A 272 36.32 -7.40 13.30
N LEU A 273 37.53 -6.93 13.67
CA LEU A 273 38.70 -6.86 12.77
C LEU A 273 39.36 -8.23 12.51
N SER A 274 39.09 -9.25 13.33
CA SER A 274 39.68 -10.59 13.19
C SER A 274 38.71 -11.66 12.66
N HIS A 275 37.44 -11.33 12.46
CA HIS A 275 36.45 -12.17 11.79
C HIS A 275 36.19 -11.67 10.35
N PRO A 276 36.38 -12.50 9.31
CA PRO A 276 36.43 -12.05 7.92
C PRO A 276 35.09 -11.60 7.31
N TYR A 277 34.01 -11.49 8.09
CA TYR A 277 32.66 -11.33 7.52
C TYR A 277 31.93 -10.03 7.85
N TRP A 278 32.21 -9.32 8.95
CA TRP A 278 31.37 -8.18 9.33
C TRP A 278 32.14 -7.15 10.18
N CYS A 279 32.85 -6.23 9.53
CA CYS A 279 33.39 -5.04 10.20
C CYS A 279 33.28 -3.83 9.27
N GLY A 280 32.29 -2.98 9.52
CA GLY A 280 32.13 -1.70 8.86
C GLY A 280 30.95 -0.93 9.43
N ILE A 281 31.02 0.40 9.44
CA ILE A 281 29.82 1.25 9.44
C ILE A 281 29.13 0.95 8.12
N ALA A 282 28.21 0.00 8.16
CA ALA A 282 27.59 -0.53 6.98
C ALA A 282 26.34 0.31 6.69
N ASN A 283 26.50 1.37 5.89
CA ASN A 283 25.37 1.99 5.21
C ASN A 283 25.06 1.13 3.98
N ILE A 284 24.34 0.04 4.17
CA ILE A 284 23.97 -0.84 3.07
C ILE A 284 22.56 -0.46 2.63
N ILE A 285 22.46 0.04 1.40
CA ILE A 285 21.22 0.00 0.65
C ILE A 285 21.25 -1.32 -0.13
N VAL A 286 20.51 -2.32 0.33
CA VAL A 286 20.26 -3.53 -0.47
C VAL A 286 19.08 -3.19 -1.38
N MET A 287 19.36 -3.02 -2.67
CA MET A 287 18.37 -2.97 -3.74
C MET A 287 18.05 -4.38 -4.24
#